data_AF-A0A2E7RQJ9-F1
#
_entry.id   AF-A0A2E7RQJ9-F1
#
_cell.length_a   1.000
_cell.length_b   1.000
_cell.length_c   1.000
_cell.angle_alpha   90.00
_cell.angle_beta   90.00
_cell.angle_gamma   90.00
#
_symmetry.space_group_name_H-M   'P 1'
#
loop_
_entity.id
_entity.type
_entity.pdbx_description
1 polymer ?
#
loop_
_entity_poly.entity_id
_entity_poly.type
_entity_poly.pdbx_seq_one_letter_code
_entity_poly.pdbx_strand_id
1 'polypeptide(L)'
;MLKDMFRYLLTGIICLILLFSIHTSFAEELPLPDGKNIKEWESISAALVAEKRFNEAIVYLDKILDEEPNNLKALSNKAGLLIQLEKYVESIELSDKVLKIEPNKISALTNKAIALKMLGEYEMSYQLLTKIVILDSENEAAKKSRAKLLSSMPTTNANNSEYMIHVLVVVRNSSGDLIATTESTNARYLESKFTESWWIKMVEKDRIQINNNVEIYQDNQILKPEDDHTGLFSLQRIMDGYTINIFEVFTPMIQLEESDTLDVQWTIIKN
;
A
#
# COMPACT_ATOMS: atom_id res chain seq x y z
N MET A 1 36.16 11.98 -51.07
CA MET A 1 35.25 12.65 -50.11
C MET A 1 34.19 11.71 -49.54
N LEU A 2 33.17 11.27 -50.29
CA LEU A 2 32.10 10.41 -49.75
C LEU A 2 32.60 9.02 -49.30
N LYS A 3 33.56 8.44 -50.04
CA LYS A 3 34.16 7.12 -49.75
C LYS A 3 35.04 7.11 -48.50
N ASP A 4 35.68 8.24 -48.20
CA ASP A 4 36.55 8.41 -47.03
C ASP A 4 35.71 8.60 -45.77
N MET A 5 34.61 9.36 -45.87
CA MET A 5 33.63 9.53 -44.79
C MET A 5 32.99 8.20 -44.35
N PHE A 6 32.69 7.31 -45.32
CA PHE A 6 32.16 5.98 -45.03
C PHE A 6 33.17 5.06 -44.33
N ARG A 7 34.47 5.20 -44.63
CA ARG A 7 35.54 4.45 -43.95
C ARG A 7 35.67 4.88 -42.49
N TYR A 8 35.64 6.18 -42.20
CA TYR A 8 35.71 6.69 -40.83
C TYR A 8 34.49 6.28 -40.00
N LEU A 9 33.29 6.30 -40.59
CA LEU A 9 32.06 5.83 -39.94
C LEU A 9 32.14 4.32 -39.62
N LEU A 10 32.61 3.52 -40.56
CA LEU A 10 32.76 2.08 -40.39
C LEU A 10 33.80 1.73 -39.32
N THR A 11 34.94 2.44 -39.29
CA THR A 11 35.94 2.27 -38.22
C THR A 11 35.40 2.71 -36.86
N GLY A 12 34.60 3.78 -36.80
CA GLY A 12 33.95 4.22 -35.57
C GLY A 12 32.97 3.18 -35.02
N ILE A 13 32.17 2.57 -35.89
CA ILE A 13 31.22 1.50 -35.54
C ILE A 13 31.96 0.24 -35.07
N ILE A 14 33.04 -0.16 -35.76
CA ILE A 14 33.85 -1.33 -35.35
C ILE A 14 34.49 -1.08 -33.98
N CYS A 15 35.03 0.12 -33.73
CA CYS A 15 35.57 0.47 -32.41
C CYS A 15 34.49 0.47 -31.32
N LEU A 16 33.28 0.95 -31.60
CA LEU A 16 32.15 0.90 -30.67
C LEU A 16 31.70 -0.54 -30.38
N ILE A 17 31.62 -1.39 -31.40
CA ILE A 17 31.28 -2.81 -31.24
C ILE A 17 32.36 -3.53 -30.44
N LEU A 18 33.64 -3.25 -30.69
CA LEU A 18 34.75 -3.81 -29.92
C LEU A 18 34.74 -3.31 -28.47
N LEU A 19 34.51 -2.02 -28.23
CA LEU A 19 34.37 -1.46 -26.87
C LEU A 19 33.16 -2.06 -26.14
N PHE A 20 32.04 -2.26 -26.83
CA PHE A 20 30.86 -2.91 -26.27
C PHE A 20 31.11 -4.40 -26.00
N SER A 21 31.81 -5.09 -26.90
CA SER A 21 32.22 -6.49 -26.74
C SER A 21 33.19 -6.68 -25.58
N ILE A 22 34.14 -5.75 -25.41
CA ILE A 22 35.07 -5.71 -24.27
C ILE A 22 34.30 -5.42 -22.97
N HIS A 23 33.30 -4.54 -23.00
CA HIS A 23 32.47 -4.28 -21.82
C HIS A 23 31.61 -5.50 -21.44
N THR A 24 31.09 -6.23 -22.43
CA THR A 24 30.36 -7.49 -22.18
C THR A 24 31.28 -8.64 -21.77
N SER A 25 32.57 -8.62 -22.14
CA SER A 25 33.54 -9.67 -21.80
C SER A 25 34.26 -9.45 -20.46
N PHE A 26 34.14 -8.27 -19.84
CA PHE A 26 34.79 -7.94 -18.56
C PHE A 26 33.85 -7.96 -17.35
N ALA A 27 32.61 -8.41 -17.51
CA ALA A 27 31.74 -8.76 -16.40
C ALA A 27 31.95 -10.23 -16.00
N GLU A 28 33.21 -10.66 -15.80
CA GLU A 28 33.45 -11.85 -14.97
C GLU A 28 32.98 -11.48 -13.57
N GLU A 29 31.86 -12.07 -13.11
CA GLU A 29 31.45 -12.01 -11.71
C GLU A 29 32.64 -12.45 -10.87
N LEU A 30 33.23 -11.50 -10.14
CA LEU A 30 34.32 -11.80 -9.22
C LEU A 30 33.86 -12.93 -8.29
N PRO A 31 34.66 -13.98 -8.12
CA PRO A 31 34.26 -15.12 -7.32
C PRO A 31 33.89 -14.65 -5.91
N LEU A 32 32.74 -15.13 -5.46
CA LEU A 32 32.20 -14.82 -4.15
C LEU A 32 33.23 -15.19 -3.06
N PRO A 33 33.59 -14.29 -2.13
CA PRO A 33 34.56 -14.58 -1.09
C PRO A 33 34.08 -15.72 -0.18
N ASP A 34 34.83 -16.83 -0.07
CA ASP A 34 34.35 -18.04 0.60
C ASP A 34 33.74 -17.82 1.99
N GLY A 35 34.36 -16.94 2.78
CA GLY A 35 34.07 -16.66 4.19
C GLY A 35 34.30 -17.89 5.08
N LYS A 36 34.81 -17.71 6.29
CA LYS A 36 35.29 -18.84 7.12
C LYS A 36 34.35 -19.23 8.25
N ASN A 37 33.40 -18.39 8.59
CA ASN A 37 32.49 -18.57 9.72
C ASN A 37 31.24 -17.71 9.56
N ILE A 38 30.24 -17.96 10.40
CA ILE A 38 28.97 -17.24 10.41
C ILE A 38 29.15 -15.72 10.47
N LYS A 39 30.06 -15.21 11.31
CA LYS A 39 30.28 -13.76 11.45
C LYS A 39 30.83 -13.12 10.17
N GLU A 40 31.72 -13.81 9.48
CA GLU A 40 32.22 -13.37 8.17
C GLU A 40 31.13 -13.44 7.11
N TRP A 41 30.35 -14.52 7.06
CA TRP A 41 29.21 -14.65 6.14
C TRP A 41 28.15 -13.57 6.37
N GLU A 42 27.85 -13.22 7.63
CA GLU A 42 26.95 -12.11 7.96
C GLU A 42 27.50 -10.78 7.43
N SER A 43 28.80 -10.55 7.57
CA SER A 43 29.46 -9.31 7.14
C SER A 43 29.50 -9.20 5.62
N ILE A 44 29.80 -10.31 4.92
CA ILE A 44 29.79 -10.38 3.46
C ILE A 44 28.37 -10.19 2.94
N SER A 45 27.38 -10.89 3.51
CA SER A 45 25.98 -10.74 3.14
C SER A 45 25.53 -9.28 3.29
N ALA A 46 25.85 -8.62 4.41
CA ALA A 46 25.53 -7.22 4.63
C ALA A 46 26.18 -6.28 3.59
N ALA A 47 27.44 -6.52 3.22
CA ALA A 47 28.12 -5.74 2.18
C ALA A 47 27.44 -5.92 0.81
N LEU A 48 27.10 -7.15 0.44
CA LEU A 48 26.38 -7.44 -0.81
C LEU A 48 24.99 -6.81 -0.83
N VAL A 49 24.28 -6.78 0.31
CA VAL A 49 23.00 -6.06 0.42
C VAL A 49 23.18 -4.56 0.20
N ALA A 50 24.25 -3.96 0.74
CA ALA A 50 24.56 -2.55 0.50
C ALA A 50 24.84 -2.25 -0.99
N GLU A 51 25.41 -3.21 -1.72
CA GLU A 51 25.61 -3.18 -3.17
C GLU A 51 24.37 -3.58 -3.99
N LYS A 52 23.24 -3.90 -3.33
CA LYS A 52 22.00 -4.42 -3.95
C LYS A 52 22.16 -5.77 -4.68
N ARG A 53 23.21 -6.53 -4.38
CA ARG A 53 23.49 -7.87 -4.91
C ARG A 53 22.75 -8.93 -4.11
N PHE A 54 21.42 -8.90 -4.19
CA PHE A 54 20.56 -9.66 -3.28
C PHE A 54 20.65 -11.19 -3.45
N ASN A 55 20.73 -11.69 -4.69
CA ASN A 55 20.88 -13.13 -4.94
C ASN A 55 22.17 -13.67 -4.29
N GLU A 56 23.26 -12.93 -4.42
CA GLU A 56 24.55 -13.30 -3.85
C GLU A 56 24.56 -13.20 -2.32
N ALA A 57 23.92 -12.18 -1.76
CA ALA A 57 23.75 -12.04 -0.32
C ALA A 57 22.98 -13.23 0.29
N ILE A 58 21.98 -13.77 -0.44
CA ILE A 58 21.21 -14.95 -0.03
C ILE A 58 22.10 -16.19 0.06
N VAL A 59 23.10 -16.37 -0.82
CA VAL A 59 24.03 -17.52 -0.76
C VAL A 59 24.71 -17.60 0.61
N TYR A 60 25.12 -16.47 1.18
CA TYR A 60 25.74 -16.44 2.52
C TYR A 60 24.74 -16.64 3.64
N LEU A 61 23.50 -16.15 3.49
CA LEU A 61 22.45 -16.44 4.46
C LEU A 61 22.11 -17.94 4.47
N ASP A 62 22.16 -18.60 3.32
CA ASP A 62 21.96 -20.04 3.21
C ASP A 62 23.09 -20.82 3.89
N LYS A 63 24.35 -20.43 3.68
CA LYS A 63 25.48 -20.99 4.45
C LYS A 63 25.29 -20.85 5.96
N ILE A 64 24.79 -19.71 6.44
CA ILE A 64 24.48 -19.52 7.87
C ILE A 64 23.36 -20.45 8.33
N LEU A 65 22.31 -20.62 7.52
CA LEU A 65 21.16 -21.46 7.86
C LEU A 65 21.47 -22.96 7.75
N ASP A 66 22.46 -23.36 6.95
CA ASP A 66 22.95 -24.73 6.90
C ASP A 66 23.65 -25.13 8.22
N GLU A 67 24.43 -24.21 8.81
CA GLU A 67 25.09 -24.41 10.12
C GLU A 67 24.13 -24.18 11.30
N GLU A 68 23.27 -23.15 11.21
CA GLU A 68 22.31 -22.78 12.24
C GLU A 68 20.90 -22.61 11.64
N PRO A 69 20.13 -23.71 11.48
CA PRO A 69 18.81 -23.69 10.82
C PRO A 69 17.76 -22.77 11.45
N ASN A 70 17.93 -22.46 12.74
CA ASN A 70 17.04 -21.60 13.51
C ASN A 70 17.64 -20.22 13.79
N ASN A 71 18.67 -19.79 13.04
CA ASN A 71 19.23 -18.45 13.17
C ASN A 71 18.18 -17.40 12.72
N LEU A 72 17.47 -16.82 13.69
CA LEU A 72 16.34 -15.91 13.45
C LEU A 72 16.72 -14.66 12.66
N LYS A 73 17.97 -14.20 12.83
CA LYS A 73 18.51 -13.03 12.11
C LYS A 73 18.72 -13.39 10.64
N ALA A 74 19.34 -14.53 10.34
CA ALA A 74 19.52 -15.00 8.96
C ALA A 74 18.18 -15.27 8.27
N LEU A 75 17.24 -15.93 8.94
CA LEU A 75 15.87 -16.14 8.43
C LEU A 75 15.16 -14.82 8.12
N SER A 76 15.20 -13.85 9.05
CA SER A 76 14.57 -12.53 8.86
C SER A 76 15.23 -11.74 7.73
N ASN A 77 16.56 -11.76 7.64
CA ASN A 77 17.29 -11.07 6.57
C ASN A 77 16.97 -11.70 5.22
N LYS A 78 16.98 -13.03 5.11
CA LYS A 78 16.66 -13.74 3.86
C LYS A 78 15.23 -13.45 3.43
N ALA A 79 14.26 -13.47 4.35
CA ALA A 79 12.88 -13.07 4.08
C ALA A 79 12.78 -11.64 3.52
N GLY A 80 13.54 -10.70 4.09
CA GLY A 80 13.60 -9.32 3.61
C GLY A 80 14.17 -9.19 2.18
N LEU A 81 15.23 -9.95 1.87
CA LEU A 81 15.82 -9.97 0.52
C LEU A 81 14.92 -10.63 -0.50
N LEU A 82 14.18 -11.68 -0.12
CA LEU A 82 13.20 -12.32 -0.99
C LEU A 82 12.07 -11.36 -1.38
N ILE A 83 11.68 -10.42 -0.52
CA ILE A 83 10.74 -9.35 -0.88
C ILE A 83 11.33 -8.44 -1.96
N GLN A 84 12.60 -8.07 -1.86
CA GLN A 84 13.29 -7.25 -2.87
C GLN A 84 13.41 -7.97 -4.22
N LEU A 85 13.40 -9.30 -4.20
CA LEU A 85 13.42 -10.17 -5.38
C LEU A 85 12.02 -10.60 -5.83
N GLU A 86 10.96 -10.01 -5.26
CA GLU A 86 9.56 -10.31 -5.56
C GLU A 86 9.11 -11.77 -5.27
N LYS A 87 9.90 -12.49 -4.47
CA LYS A 87 9.63 -13.87 -4.02
C LYS A 87 8.81 -13.86 -2.72
N TYR A 88 7.58 -13.38 -2.82
CA TYR A 88 6.75 -13.11 -1.64
C TYR A 88 6.35 -14.37 -0.86
N VAL A 89 6.02 -15.47 -1.55
CA VAL A 89 5.62 -16.74 -0.90
C VAL A 89 6.77 -17.30 -0.05
N GLU A 90 7.97 -17.39 -0.61
CA GLU A 90 9.17 -17.84 0.11
C GLU A 90 9.49 -16.92 1.31
N SER A 91 9.29 -15.60 1.16
CA SER A 91 9.45 -14.65 2.26
C SER A 91 8.46 -14.90 3.41
N ILE A 92 7.21 -15.22 3.10
CA ILE A 92 6.18 -15.57 4.09
C ILE A 92 6.58 -16.84 4.83
N GLU A 93 7.02 -17.88 4.14
CA GLU A 93 7.45 -19.14 4.76
C GLU A 93 8.60 -18.94 5.76
N LEU A 94 9.62 -18.16 5.39
CA LEU A 94 10.72 -17.86 6.29
C LEU A 94 10.28 -16.98 7.47
N SER A 95 9.41 -16.00 7.21
CA SER A 95 8.83 -15.17 8.28
C SER A 95 8.02 -16.03 9.26
N ASP A 96 7.25 -17.01 8.77
CA ASP A 96 6.49 -17.93 9.60
C ASP A 96 7.36 -18.88 10.43
N LYS A 97 8.51 -19.31 9.90
CA LYS A 97 9.51 -20.03 10.71
C LYS A 97 10.00 -19.19 11.88
N VAL A 98 10.29 -17.91 11.66
CA VAL A 98 10.69 -16.99 12.74
C VAL A 98 9.55 -16.80 13.73
N LEU A 99 8.32 -16.55 13.26
CA LEU A 99 7.15 -16.33 14.11
C LEU A 99 6.73 -17.57 14.91
N LYS A 100 7.06 -18.78 14.44
CA LYS A 100 6.85 -20.01 15.22
C LYS A 100 7.72 -20.07 16.47
N ILE A 101 8.92 -19.47 16.42
CA ILE A 101 9.89 -19.44 17.52
C ILE A 101 9.69 -18.18 18.38
N GLU A 102 9.56 -17.02 17.73
CA GLU A 102 9.30 -15.71 18.36
C GLU A 102 8.03 -15.08 17.77
N PRO A 103 6.83 -15.36 18.33
CA PRO A 103 5.53 -14.93 17.78
C PRO A 103 5.33 -13.42 17.64
N ASN A 104 6.13 -12.64 18.37
CA ASN A 104 6.05 -11.18 18.42
C ASN A 104 7.29 -10.52 17.81
N LYS A 105 8.09 -11.26 17.03
CA LYS A 105 9.26 -10.70 16.36
C LYS A 105 8.84 -9.69 15.29
N ILE A 106 9.02 -8.39 15.60
CA ILE A 106 8.60 -7.29 14.74
C ILE A 106 9.17 -7.40 13.31
N SER A 107 10.44 -7.76 13.14
CA SER A 107 11.04 -7.91 11.80
C SER A 107 10.33 -8.95 10.93
N ALA A 108 9.94 -10.09 11.50
CA ALA A 108 9.22 -11.14 10.78
C ALA A 108 7.75 -10.76 10.52
N LEU A 109 7.09 -10.12 11.48
CA LEU A 109 5.73 -9.57 11.27
C LEU A 109 5.74 -8.55 10.11
N THR A 110 6.74 -7.65 10.08
CA THR A 110 6.88 -6.63 9.03
C THR A 110 7.13 -7.27 7.66
N ASN A 111 8.07 -8.21 7.56
CA ASN A 111 8.37 -8.90 6.30
C ASN A 111 7.12 -9.63 5.77
N LYS A 112 6.45 -10.40 6.63
CA LYS A 112 5.21 -11.11 6.26
C LYS A 112 4.11 -10.13 5.83
N ALA A 113 3.92 -9.03 6.55
CA ALA A 113 2.92 -8.03 6.20
C ALA A 113 3.20 -7.39 4.83
N ILE A 114 4.46 -7.07 4.53
CA ILE A 114 4.85 -6.51 3.23
C ILE A 114 4.60 -7.55 2.12
N ALA A 115 5.04 -8.80 2.30
CA ALA A 115 4.85 -9.86 1.32
C ALA A 115 3.36 -10.14 1.04
N LEU A 116 2.52 -10.22 2.07
CA LEU A 116 1.06 -10.37 1.94
C LEU A 116 0.43 -9.21 1.16
N LYS A 117 0.81 -7.97 1.45
CA LYS A 117 0.35 -6.80 0.69
C LYS A 117 0.68 -6.93 -0.80
N MET A 118 1.91 -7.36 -1.13
CA MET A 118 2.33 -7.51 -2.53
C MET A 118 1.59 -8.64 -3.26
N LEU A 119 1.05 -9.61 -2.52
CA LEU A 119 0.17 -10.67 -3.03
C LEU A 119 -1.31 -10.28 -3.10
N GLY A 120 -1.70 -9.08 -2.63
CA GLY A 120 -3.10 -8.64 -2.56
C GLY A 120 -3.86 -9.09 -1.31
N GLU A 121 -3.19 -9.76 -0.37
CA GLU A 121 -3.75 -10.24 0.89
C GLU A 121 -3.79 -9.11 1.94
N TYR A 122 -4.54 -8.06 1.62
CA TYR A 122 -4.54 -6.80 2.37
C TYR A 122 -5.07 -6.93 3.80
N GLU A 123 -6.11 -7.73 4.02
CA GLU A 123 -6.68 -7.97 5.35
C GLU A 123 -5.64 -8.59 6.30
N MET A 124 -4.98 -9.66 5.86
CA MET A 124 -3.94 -10.31 6.65
C MET A 124 -2.74 -9.38 6.89
N SER A 125 -2.35 -8.60 5.88
CA SER A 125 -1.29 -7.59 6.01
C SER A 125 -1.65 -6.55 7.07
N TYR A 126 -2.88 -6.03 7.05
CA TYR A 126 -3.35 -5.06 8.03
C TYR A 126 -3.34 -5.62 9.46
N GLN A 127 -3.82 -6.86 9.65
CA GLN A 127 -3.84 -7.49 10.97
C GLN A 127 -2.43 -7.59 11.57
N LEU A 128 -1.44 -7.95 10.75
CA LEU A 128 -0.04 -7.99 11.20
C LEU A 128 0.51 -6.60 11.51
N LEU A 129 0.23 -5.59 10.68
CA LEU A 129 0.65 -4.20 10.95
C LEU A 129 -0.01 -3.66 12.23
N THR A 130 -1.28 -3.97 12.47
CA THR A 130 -1.98 -3.62 13.71
C THR A 130 -1.37 -4.34 14.90
N LYS A 131 -1.01 -5.62 14.78
CA LYS A 131 -0.28 -6.34 15.82
C LYS A 131 1.04 -5.65 16.14
N ILE A 132 1.80 -5.18 15.14
CA ILE A 132 3.05 -4.44 15.37
C ILE A 132 2.77 -3.15 16.14
N VAL A 133 1.75 -2.37 15.75
CA VAL A 133 1.38 -1.12 16.44
C VAL A 133 0.93 -1.37 17.90
N ILE A 134 0.31 -2.51 18.19
CA ILE A 134 -0.04 -2.91 19.56
C ILE A 134 1.20 -3.29 20.37
N LEU A 135 2.14 -4.00 19.75
CA LEU A 135 3.39 -4.43 20.40
C LEU A 135 4.35 -3.25 20.65
N ASP A 136 4.37 -2.28 19.75
CA ASP A 136 5.22 -1.10 19.77
C ASP A 136 4.42 0.12 19.30
N SER A 137 3.81 0.83 20.25
CA SER A 137 2.93 1.97 19.97
C SER A 137 3.68 3.18 19.41
N GLU A 138 5.01 3.23 19.56
CA GLU A 138 5.86 4.31 19.03
C GLU A 138 6.44 3.97 17.65
N ASN A 139 6.05 2.82 17.08
CA ASN A 139 6.52 2.40 15.76
C ASN A 139 5.87 3.21 14.63
N GLU A 140 6.41 4.40 14.36
CA GLU A 140 5.94 5.29 13.31
C GLU A 140 5.97 4.65 11.91
N ALA A 141 6.92 3.76 11.65
CA ALA A 141 7.01 3.04 10.39
C ALA A 141 5.84 2.07 10.20
N ALA A 142 5.44 1.34 11.24
CA ALA A 142 4.30 0.43 11.20
C ALA A 142 2.97 1.21 11.07
N LYS A 143 2.80 2.30 11.82
CA LYS A 143 1.64 3.20 11.70
C LYS A 143 1.47 3.71 10.26
N LYS A 144 2.52 4.30 9.69
CA LYS A 144 2.53 4.79 8.30
C LYS A 144 2.30 3.68 7.29
N SER A 145 2.92 2.51 7.48
CA SER A 145 2.72 1.37 6.58
C SER A 145 1.28 0.89 6.58
N ARG A 146 0.63 0.87 7.75
CA ARG A 146 -0.78 0.51 7.91
C ARG A 146 -1.70 1.54 7.26
N ALA A 147 -1.43 2.83 7.47
CA ALA A 147 -2.20 3.90 6.84
C ALA A 147 -2.05 3.91 5.32
N LYS A 148 -0.82 3.74 4.82
CA LYS A 148 -0.55 3.59 3.40
C LYS A 148 -1.28 2.39 2.80
N LEU A 149 -1.26 1.24 3.47
CA LEU A 149 -1.98 0.04 3.04
C LEU A 149 -3.46 0.37 2.81
N LEU A 150 -4.13 0.92 3.82
CA LEU A 150 -5.55 1.29 3.73
C LEU A 150 -5.83 2.34 2.65
N SER A 151 -4.95 3.33 2.46
CA SER A 151 -5.10 4.34 1.40
C SER A 151 -5.01 3.77 -0.02
N SER A 152 -4.36 2.61 -0.18
CA SER A 152 -4.21 1.92 -1.46
C SER A 152 -5.13 0.71 -1.62
N MET A 153 -5.93 0.38 -0.59
CA MET A 153 -6.82 -0.77 -0.66
C MET A 153 -7.99 -0.47 -1.60
N PRO A 154 -8.38 -1.43 -2.44
CA PRO A 154 -9.56 -1.25 -3.27
C PRO A 154 -10.81 -1.17 -2.40
N THR A 155 -11.69 -0.21 -2.70
CA THR A 155 -13.04 -0.17 -2.13
C THR A 155 -13.90 -1.26 -2.78
N THR A 156 -14.85 -1.83 -2.05
CA THR A 156 -15.81 -2.84 -2.53
C THR A 156 -17.18 -2.20 -2.74
N ASN A 157 -18.02 -2.77 -3.60
CA ASN A 157 -19.36 -2.23 -3.84
C ASN A 157 -20.23 -2.43 -2.59
N ALA A 158 -20.94 -1.39 -2.16
CA ALA A 158 -21.84 -1.45 -1.00
C ALA A 158 -23.11 -2.28 -1.26
N ASN A 159 -23.43 -2.57 -2.53
CA ASN A 159 -24.54 -3.44 -2.92
C ASN A 159 -24.33 -4.86 -2.33
N ASN A 160 -25.24 -5.28 -1.46
CA ASN A 160 -25.17 -6.52 -0.67
C ASN A 160 -24.11 -6.53 0.45
N SER A 161 -23.64 -5.37 0.89
CA SER A 161 -22.85 -5.25 2.11
C SER A 161 -23.75 -5.07 3.36
N GLU A 162 -23.15 -5.11 4.55
CA GLU A 162 -23.82 -4.72 5.80
C GLU A 162 -24.19 -3.24 5.83
N TYR A 163 -23.62 -2.44 4.93
CA TYR A 163 -23.85 -1.00 4.85
C TYR A 163 -24.71 -0.65 3.62
N MET A 164 -25.78 0.10 3.86
CA MET A 164 -26.48 0.85 2.83
C MET A 164 -26.05 2.31 2.94
N ILE A 165 -25.57 2.87 1.83
CA ILE A 165 -25.12 4.27 1.77
C ILE A 165 -26.05 4.99 0.81
N HIS A 166 -26.62 6.08 1.27
CA HIS A 166 -27.43 6.99 0.49
C HIS A 166 -26.84 8.38 0.58
N VAL A 167 -26.75 9.07 -0.55
CA VAL A 167 -26.34 10.46 -0.62
C VAL A 167 -27.42 11.23 -1.34
N LEU A 168 -27.82 12.35 -0.74
CA LEU A 168 -28.66 13.37 -1.34
C LEU A 168 -27.78 14.61 -1.55
N VAL A 169 -27.79 15.12 -2.78
CA VAL A 169 -27.13 16.37 -3.15
C VAL A 169 -28.20 17.37 -3.56
N VAL A 170 -28.12 18.56 -2.99
CA VAL A 170 -28.97 19.70 -3.33
C VAL A 170 -28.07 20.83 -3.78
N VAL A 171 -28.28 21.31 -5.01
CA VAL A 171 -27.49 22.40 -5.60
C VAL A 171 -28.29 23.68 -5.53
N ARG A 172 -27.66 24.75 -5.04
CA ARG A 172 -28.25 26.09 -4.94
C ARG A 172 -27.34 27.14 -5.54
N ASN A 173 -27.93 28.13 -6.22
CA ASN A 173 -27.20 29.26 -6.75
C ASN A 173 -26.70 30.20 -5.63
N SER A 174 -25.95 31.24 -6.00
CA SER A 174 -25.48 32.27 -5.07
C SER A 174 -26.58 33.06 -4.35
N SER A 175 -27.82 33.04 -4.85
CA SER A 175 -29.00 33.64 -4.23
C SER A 175 -29.74 32.68 -3.28
N GLY A 176 -29.33 31.40 -3.22
CA GLY A 176 -29.96 30.35 -2.42
C GLY A 176 -31.10 29.60 -3.12
N ASP A 177 -31.41 29.93 -4.38
CA ASP A 177 -32.45 29.26 -5.15
C ASP A 177 -32.03 27.84 -5.52
N LEU A 178 -32.98 26.91 -5.49
CA LEU A 178 -32.75 25.52 -5.89
C LEU A 178 -32.48 25.44 -7.40
N ILE A 179 -31.31 24.88 -7.76
CA ILE A 179 -30.96 24.58 -9.16
C ILE A 179 -31.32 23.12 -9.48
N ALA A 180 -30.83 22.20 -8.66
CA ALA A 180 -30.93 20.77 -8.93
C ALA A 180 -30.93 19.95 -7.63
N THR A 181 -31.44 18.73 -7.74
CA THR A 181 -31.28 17.71 -6.70
C THR A 181 -30.97 16.37 -7.36
N THR A 182 -30.08 15.59 -6.75
CA THR A 182 -29.80 14.21 -7.16
C THR A 182 -29.56 13.36 -5.93
N GLU A 183 -29.79 12.06 -6.07
CA GLU A 183 -29.48 11.09 -5.04
C GLU A 183 -28.78 9.88 -5.64
N SER A 184 -28.04 9.14 -4.79
CA SER A 184 -27.41 7.90 -5.21
C SER A 184 -27.23 6.95 -4.03
N THR A 185 -27.43 5.67 -4.31
CA THR A 185 -26.99 4.55 -3.46
C THR A 185 -25.84 3.77 -4.09
N ASN A 186 -25.36 4.19 -5.27
CA ASN A 186 -24.24 3.56 -5.95
C ASN A 186 -22.94 3.95 -5.24
N ALA A 187 -22.58 3.15 -4.25
CA ALA A 187 -21.50 3.44 -3.34
C ALA A 187 -20.47 2.30 -3.32
N ARG A 188 -19.23 2.68 -3.02
CA ARG A 188 -18.16 1.76 -2.66
C ARG A 188 -17.64 2.11 -1.28
N TYR A 189 -17.08 1.14 -0.58
CA TYR A 189 -16.57 1.30 0.77
C TYR A 189 -15.30 0.50 1.00
N LEU A 190 -14.44 0.98 1.89
CA LEU A 190 -13.34 0.18 2.41
C LEU A 190 -13.92 -0.95 3.26
N GLU A 191 -13.45 -2.19 3.11
CA GLU A 191 -14.09 -3.35 3.76
C GLU A 191 -14.31 -3.19 5.28
N SER A 192 -15.41 -3.81 5.76
CA SER A 192 -16.14 -3.42 6.98
C SER A 192 -15.32 -3.45 8.27
N LYS A 193 -14.40 -4.41 8.41
CA LYS A 193 -13.58 -4.57 9.61
C LYS A 193 -12.73 -3.33 9.94
N PHE A 194 -12.39 -2.52 8.93
CA PHE A 194 -11.63 -1.28 9.13
C PHE A 194 -12.55 -0.10 9.44
N THR A 195 -13.68 -0.03 8.74
CA THR A 195 -14.64 1.07 8.87
C THR A 195 -15.27 1.09 10.25
N GLU A 196 -15.49 -0.06 10.90
CA GLU A 196 -16.04 -0.13 12.26
C GLU A 196 -15.26 0.71 13.29
N SER A 197 -13.92 0.69 13.22
CA SER A 197 -13.10 1.47 14.15
C SER A 197 -13.24 2.98 13.97
N TRP A 198 -13.44 3.45 12.73
CA TRP A 198 -13.74 4.85 12.45
C TRP A 198 -15.20 5.18 12.72
N TRP A 199 -16.08 4.21 12.56
CA TRP A 199 -17.50 4.33 12.82
C TRP A 199 -17.77 4.62 14.29
N ILE A 200 -17.15 3.85 15.19
CA ILE A 200 -17.24 4.07 16.65
C ILE A 200 -16.81 5.50 17.02
N LYS A 201 -15.74 6.02 16.40
CA LYS A 201 -15.28 7.39 16.62
C LYS A 201 -16.24 8.47 16.09
N MET A 202 -17.12 8.12 15.15
CA MET A 202 -18.19 9.01 14.67
C MET A 202 -19.41 9.00 15.60
N VAL A 203 -19.68 7.89 16.31
CA VAL A 203 -20.72 7.79 17.35
C VAL A 203 -20.52 8.84 18.44
N GLU A 204 -19.28 9.10 18.83
CA GLU A 204 -18.92 10.02 19.91
C GLU A 204 -19.23 11.51 19.59
N LYS A 205 -19.69 11.85 18.38
CA LYS A 205 -19.95 13.23 17.93
C LYS A 205 -21.44 13.57 17.69
N ASP A 206 -22.38 12.88 18.34
CA ASP A 206 -23.84 13.15 18.26
C ASP A 206 -24.49 13.00 16.87
N ARG A 207 -23.84 12.33 15.91
CA ARG A 207 -24.34 12.16 14.53
C ARG A 207 -25.02 10.82 14.24
N ILE A 208 -25.16 9.99 15.25
CA ILE A 208 -25.66 8.61 15.10
C ILE A 208 -26.97 8.44 15.84
N GLN A 209 -27.97 7.95 15.13
CA GLN A 209 -29.26 7.54 15.68
C GLN A 209 -29.33 6.01 15.61
N ILE A 210 -29.69 5.38 16.73
CA ILE A 210 -29.95 3.94 16.79
C ILE A 210 -31.46 3.75 16.76
N ASN A 211 -31.97 3.04 15.74
CA ASN A 211 -33.39 2.75 15.60
C ASN A 211 -33.59 1.26 15.26
N ASN A 212 -34.28 0.50 16.10
CA ASN A 212 -34.53 -0.94 15.88
C ASN A 212 -33.27 -1.76 15.55
N ASN A 213 -32.17 -1.54 16.28
CA ASN A 213 -30.84 -2.14 16.05
C ASN A 213 -30.13 -1.74 14.74
N VAL A 214 -30.68 -0.77 14.02
CA VAL A 214 -30.05 -0.16 12.84
C VAL A 214 -29.32 1.10 13.26
N GLU A 215 -28.05 1.22 12.88
CA GLU A 215 -27.25 2.43 13.11
C GLU A 215 -27.35 3.35 11.90
N ILE A 216 -27.85 4.58 12.11
CA ILE A 216 -28.02 5.59 11.06
C ILE A 216 -27.08 6.75 11.34
N TYR A 217 -26.18 7.03 10.41
CA TYR A 217 -25.31 8.21 10.43
C TYR A 217 -25.81 9.25 9.44
N GLN A 218 -25.90 10.50 9.90
CA GLN A 218 -26.19 11.63 9.05
C GLN A 218 -25.11 12.71 9.15
N ASP A 219 -24.66 13.19 8.01
CA ASP A 219 -23.74 14.32 7.91
C ASP A 219 -24.16 15.24 6.77
N ASN A 220 -24.12 16.54 7.02
CA ASN A 220 -24.47 17.57 6.06
C ASN A 220 -23.26 18.46 5.85
N GLN A 221 -22.86 18.65 4.59
CA GLN A 221 -21.71 19.46 4.22
C GLN A 221 -22.12 20.44 3.13
N ILE A 222 -21.77 21.72 3.34
CA ILE A 222 -21.89 22.75 2.31
C ILE A 222 -20.55 22.84 1.58
N LEU A 223 -20.53 22.45 0.31
CA LEU A 223 -19.36 22.45 -0.55
C LEU A 223 -19.47 23.55 -1.61
N LYS A 224 -18.30 24.06 -2.03
CA LYS A 224 -18.18 24.83 -3.26
C LYS A 224 -17.62 23.93 -4.36
N PRO A 225 -18.13 24.02 -5.60
CA PRO A 225 -17.55 23.26 -6.70
C PRO A 225 -16.07 23.62 -6.86
N GLU A 226 -15.22 22.61 -7.01
CA GLU A 226 -13.83 22.79 -7.46
C GLU A 226 -13.72 22.72 -9.00
N ASP A 227 -14.77 22.21 -9.65
CA ASP A 227 -14.92 22.06 -11.09
C ASP A 227 -16.36 22.35 -11.54
N ASP A 228 -16.58 22.42 -12.85
CA ASP A 228 -17.90 22.66 -13.45
C ASP A 228 -18.82 21.43 -13.39
N HIS A 229 -18.35 20.29 -12.85
CA HIS A 229 -19.08 19.03 -12.86
C HIS A 229 -18.77 18.13 -11.67
N THR A 230 -19.78 17.82 -10.87
CA THR A 230 -19.63 16.84 -9.78
C THR A 230 -20.27 15.48 -10.13
N GLY A 231 -19.61 14.39 -9.75
CA GLY A 231 -20.13 13.02 -9.93
C GLY A 231 -19.58 11.99 -8.94
N LEU A 232 -18.65 12.39 -8.08
CA LEU A 232 -18.03 11.53 -7.07
C LEU A 232 -17.93 12.30 -5.76
N PHE A 233 -18.53 11.76 -4.72
CA PHE A 233 -18.41 12.26 -3.37
C PHE A 233 -17.70 11.21 -2.52
N SER A 234 -16.79 11.63 -1.64
CA SER A 234 -16.02 10.70 -0.83
C SER A 234 -16.03 11.08 0.65
N LEU A 235 -16.28 10.12 1.53
CA LEU A 235 -16.02 10.27 2.96
C LEU A 235 -14.57 9.85 3.23
N GLN A 236 -13.72 10.83 3.53
CA GLN A 236 -12.28 10.60 3.73
C GLN A 236 -11.84 10.83 5.18
N ARG A 237 -10.78 10.15 5.60
CA ARG A 237 -10.11 10.39 6.88
C ARG A 237 -8.61 10.48 6.71
N ILE A 238 -7.97 11.33 7.51
CA ILE A 238 -6.51 11.38 7.60
C ILE A 238 -6.08 10.43 8.71
N MET A 239 -5.19 9.49 8.40
CA MET A 239 -4.53 8.62 9.37
C MET A 239 -3.05 8.58 9.08
N ASP A 240 -2.22 8.90 10.07
CA ASP A 240 -0.75 8.87 9.98
C ASP A 240 -0.18 9.59 8.73
N GLY A 241 -0.84 10.67 8.29
CA GLY A 241 -0.46 11.47 7.12
C GLY A 241 -1.00 10.97 5.77
N TYR A 242 -1.84 9.92 5.76
CA TYR A 242 -2.48 9.40 4.54
C TYR A 242 -3.97 9.69 4.54
N THR A 243 -4.49 10.12 3.40
CA THR A 243 -5.93 10.19 3.13
C THR A 243 -6.46 8.80 2.83
N ILE A 244 -7.50 8.38 3.54
CA ILE A 244 -8.14 7.10 3.37
C ILE A 244 -9.59 7.33 2.96
N ASN A 245 -9.97 6.78 1.81
CA ASN A 245 -11.34 6.79 1.32
C ASN A 245 -12.13 5.71 2.05
N ILE A 246 -13.05 6.13 2.92
CA ILE A 246 -13.91 5.23 3.68
C ILE A 246 -15.08 4.79 2.81
N PHE A 247 -15.71 5.77 2.17
CA PHE A 247 -16.84 5.60 1.27
C PHE A 247 -16.66 6.50 0.05
N GLU A 248 -17.11 6.02 -1.09
CA GLU A 248 -17.13 6.72 -2.37
C GLU A 248 -18.53 6.53 -2.96
N VAL A 249 -19.23 7.61 -3.29
CA VAL A 249 -20.58 7.57 -3.83
C VAL A 249 -20.59 8.26 -5.18
N PHE A 250 -21.08 7.52 -6.17
CA PHE A 250 -21.14 7.99 -7.55
C PHE A 250 -22.53 8.54 -7.79
N THR A 251 -22.63 9.84 -8.06
CA THR A 251 -23.89 10.49 -8.44
C THR A 251 -23.94 10.68 -9.94
N PRO A 252 -25.15 10.82 -10.53
CA PRO A 252 -25.28 11.39 -11.87
C PRO A 252 -24.52 12.72 -11.95
N MET A 253 -23.88 12.97 -13.09
CA MET A 253 -23.14 14.22 -13.33
C MET A 253 -24.10 15.41 -13.25
N ILE A 254 -23.75 16.41 -12.45
CA ILE A 254 -24.46 17.69 -12.37
C ILE A 254 -23.52 18.77 -12.87
N GLN A 255 -23.99 19.59 -13.82
CA GLN A 255 -23.27 20.77 -14.28
C GLN A 255 -23.47 21.91 -13.26
N LEU A 256 -22.38 22.58 -12.90
CA LEU A 256 -22.32 23.58 -11.85
C LEU A 256 -21.68 24.87 -12.37
N GLU A 257 -22.11 25.99 -11.80
CA GLU A 257 -21.41 27.27 -11.93
C GLU A 257 -20.47 27.49 -10.73
N GLU A 258 -19.40 28.26 -10.90
CA GLU A 258 -18.46 28.60 -9.80
C GLU A 258 -19.15 29.24 -8.58
N SER A 259 -20.29 29.89 -8.79
CA SER A 259 -21.06 30.57 -7.73
C SER A 259 -22.01 29.65 -6.97
N ASP A 260 -22.17 28.42 -7.42
CA ASP A 260 -23.10 27.46 -6.83
C ASP A 260 -22.57 26.92 -5.50
N THR A 261 -23.50 26.38 -4.73
CA THR A 261 -23.24 25.69 -3.47
C THR A 261 -23.94 24.34 -3.48
N LEU A 262 -23.26 23.33 -2.94
CA LEU A 262 -23.81 21.99 -2.82
C LEU A 262 -24.06 21.70 -1.34
N ASP A 263 -25.30 21.41 -0.98
CA ASP A 263 -25.64 20.81 0.30
C ASP A 263 -25.70 19.29 0.10
N VAL A 264 -24.71 18.59 0.66
CA VAL A 264 -24.56 17.15 0.55
C VAL A 264 -24.95 16.52 1.88
N GLN A 265 -26.06 15.80 1.87
CA GLN A 265 -26.52 14.98 2.98
C GLN A 265 -26.17 13.52 2.74
N TRP A 266 -25.43 12.95 3.68
CA TRP A 266 -25.09 11.54 3.72
C TRP A 266 -26.01 10.83 4.69
N THR A 267 -26.53 9.67 4.31
CA THR A 267 -27.20 8.74 5.22
C THR A 267 -26.57 7.36 5.05
N ILE A 268 -25.89 6.88 6.09
CA ILE A 268 -25.26 5.55 6.09
C ILE A 268 -25.96 4.70 7.13
N ILE A 269 -26.42 3.53 6.70
CA ILE A 269 -27.24 2.60 7.47
C ILE A 269 -26.47 1.29 7.60
N LYS A 270 -26.21 0.84 8.83
CA LYS A 270 -25.67 -0.50 9.12
C LYS A 270 -26.81 -1.44 9.53
N ASN A 271 -26.98 -2.56 8.82
CA ASN A 271 -27.97 -3.62 9.11
C ASN A 271 -27.45 -4.68 10.07
#